data_AF-A0A2P8VYE3-F1
#
_entry.id   AF-A0A2P8VYE3-F1
#
_cell.length_a   1.000
_cell.length_b   1.000
_cell.length_c   1.000
_cell.angle_alpha   90.00
_cell.angle_beta   90.00
_cell.angle_gamma   90.00
#
_symmetry.space_group_name_H-M   'P 1'
#
loop_
_entity.id
_entity.type
_entity.pdbx_description
1 polymer ?
#
loop_
_entity_poly.entity_id
_entity_poly.type
_entity_poly.pdbx_seq_one_letter_code
_entity_poly.pdbx_strand_id
1 'polypeptide(L)'
;VVAYGRLVILGGDQQRLHEEVITAGGILKEGRFSRLNVGQVQQALAAALPDEVPESFQGRLMDLWPGHKDQLLRSLEVRMDERTNGLQKALQDRCEKEVADITAVMTELRQQILKELEEPEVEQLTLFSTTEKEQFERNISSLQLRVDQIPQEIEQESIIVRARFRDPTPRLFPLAVTYLIPQKLLH
;
A
#
# COMPACT_ATOMS: atom_id res chain seq x y z
N VAL A 1 24.86 -9.27 -11.41
CA VAL A 1 24.70 -8.17 -10.44
C VAL A 1 23.23 -7.93 -10.19
N VAL A 2 22.82 -7.71 -8.95
CA VAL A 2 21.44 -7.48 -8.54
C VAL A 2 21.41 -6.24 -7.65
N ALA A 3 20.50 -5.32 -7.92
CA ALA A 3 20.18 -4.19 -7.07
C ALA A 3 18.88 -4.45 -6.29
N TYR A 4 18.86 -3.97 -5.06
CA TYR A 4 17.71 -3.93 -4.17
C TYR A 4 17.24 -2.49 -4.05
N GLY A 5 15.93 -2.27 -4.16
CA GLY A 5 15.30 -0.97 -3.98
C GLY A 5 14.08 -1.07 -3.09
N ARG A 6 13.91 -0.12 -2.18
CA ARG A 6 12.66 0.07 -1.46
C ARG A 6 11.71 0.87 -2.35
N LEU A 7 10.59 0.26 -2.70
CA LEU A 7 9.50 0.89 -3.41
C LEU A 7 8.45 1.33 -2.40
N VAL A 8 8.13 2.62 -2.39
CA VAL A 8 7.05 3.20 -1.59
C VAL A 8 6.05 3.85 -2.54
N ILE A 9 4.78 3.48 -2.44
CA ILE A 9 3.70 4.11 -3.20
C ILE A 9 2.91 5.01 -2.25
N LEU A 10 2.84 6.29 -2.59
CA LEU A 10 2.12 7.31 -1.83
C LEU A 10 0.78 7.63 -2.50
N GLY A 11 -0.25 7.84 -1.70
CA GLY A 11 -1.58 8.26 -2.13
C GLY A 11 -1.71 9.76 -2.34
N GLY A 12 -2.91 10.21 -2.73
CA GLY A 12 -3.22 11.62 -2.97
C GLY A 12 -3.14 12.50 -1.72
N ASP A 13 -3.20 11.88 -0.53
CA ASP A 13 -3.03 12.50 0.79
C ASP A 13 -1.58 12.39 1.33
N GLN A 14 -0.63 11.95 0.49
CA GLN A 14 0.76 11.65 0.85
C GLN A 14 0.94 10.52 1.87
N GLN A 15 -0.12 9.79 2.21
CA GLN A 15 0.02 8.60 3.03
C GLN A 15 0.53 7.42 2.21
N ARG A 16 1.26 6.54 2.89
CA ARG A 16 1.77 5.31 2.28
C ARG A 16 0.62 4.34 1.99
N LEU A 17 0.40 4.03 0.72
CA LEU A 17 -0.55 3.02 0.28
C LEU A 17 0.06 1.63 0.19
N HIS A 18 1.33 1.54 -0.23
CA HIS A 18 2.04 0.28 -0.39
C HIS A 18 3.54 0.47 -0.18
N GLU A 19 4.20 -0.57 0.34
CA GLU A 19 5.65 -0.59 0.46
C GLU A 19 6.18 -2.01 0.31
N GLU A 20 7.24 -2.17 -0.48
CA GLU A 20 7.91 -3.44 -0.67
C GLU A 20 9.39 -3.25 -1.03
N VAL A 21 10.20 -4.30 -0.89
CA VAL A 21 11.55 -4.36 -1.45
C VAL A 21 11.46 -5.04 -2.82
N ILE A 22 11.94 -4.36 -3.85
CA ILE A 22 12.04 -4.87 -5.21
C ILE A 22 13.49 -5.19 -5.56
N THR A 23 13.67 -6.19 -6.41
CA THR A 23 14.98 -6.59 -6.94
C THR A 23 14.98 -6.48 -8.45
N ALA A 24 16.05 -5.92 -9.01
CA ALA A 24 16.31 -5.87 -10.44
C ALA A 24 17.79 -6.12 -10.68
N GLY A 25 18.14 -6.73 -11.81
CA GLY A 25 19.53 -7.09 -12.04
C GLY A 25 19.81 -7.49 -13.48
N GLY A 26 21.06 -7.86 -13.70
CA GLY A 26 21.57 -8.22 -15.01
C GLY A 26 22.85 -9.02 -14.95
N ILE A 27 23.22 -9.56 -16.10
CA ILE A 27 24.52 -10.21 -16.33
C ILE A 27 25.52 -9.12 -16.73
N LEU A 28 26.70 -9.18 -16.12
CA LEU A 28 27.87 -8.41 -16.54
C LEU A 28 28.80 -9.35 -17.29
N LYS A 29 29.04 -9.07 -18.57
CA LYS A 29 30.00 -9.82 -19.39
C LYS A 29 30.89 -8.84 -20.13
N GLU A 30 32.20 -8.93 -19.90
CA GLU A 30 33.19 -8.04 -20.55
C GLU A 30 32.85 -6.54 -20.39
N GLY A 31 32.39 -6.15 -19.20
CA GLY A 31 31.96 -4.77 -18.91
C GLY A 31 30.60 -4.37 -19.48
N ARG A 32 29.93 -5.23 -20.25
CA ARG A 32 28.59 -4.98 -20.78
C ARG A 32 27.52 -5.52 -19.85
N PHE A 33 26.54 -4.67 -19.51
CA PHE A 33 25.37 -5.01 -18.72
C PHE A 33 24.21 -5.45 -19.61
N SER A 34 23.60 -6.59 -19.29
CA SER A 34 22.37 -7.09 -19.92
C SER A 34 21.33 -7.40 -18.84
N ARG A 35 20.17 -6.72 -18.90
CA ARG A 35 19.09 -6.85 -17.91
C ARG A 35 18.47 -8.25 -17.97
N LEU A 36 18.23 -8.82 -16.80
CA LEU A 36 17.49 -10.07 -16.61
C LEU A 36 16.01 -9.77 -16.28
N ASN A 37 15.12 -10.70 -16.63
CA ASN A 37 13.74 -10.64 -16.17
C ASN A 37 13.64 -11.00 -14.67
N VAL A 38 12.49 -10.71 -14.05
CA VAL A 38 12.29 -10.93 -12.61
C VAL A 38 12.48 -12.40 -12.20
N GLY A 39 12.01 -13.35 -13.00
CA GLY A 39 12.14 -14.78 -12.70
C GLY A 39 13.60 -15.25 -12.73
N GLN A 40 14.38 -14.76 -13.69
CA GLN A 40 15.82 -15.03 -13.78
C GLN A 40 16.59 -14.42 -12.61
N VAL A 41 16.23 -13.19 -12.18
CA VAL A 41 16.83 -12.57 -10.99
C VAL A 41 16.53 -13.40 -9.74
N GLN A 42 15.27 -13.81 -9.56
CA GLN A 42 14.87 -14.67 -8.43
C GLN A 42 15.59 -16.02 -8.45
N GLN A 43 15.70 -16.66 -9.62
CA GLN A 43 16.42 -17.92 -9.77
C GLN A 43 17.92 -17.76 -9.44
N ALA A 44 18.55 -16.67 -9.89
CA ALA A 44 19.95 -16.38 -9.58
C ALA A 44 20.17 -16.16 -8.08
N LEU A 45 19.27 -15.41 -7.42
CA LEU A 45 19.31 -15.20 -5.97
C LEU A 45 19.07 -16.49 -5.19
N ALA A 46 18.16 -17.35 -5.64
CA ALA A 46 17.90 -18.63 -5.00
C ALA A 46 19.07 -19.62 -5.13
N ALA A 47 19.87 -19.50 -6.19
CA ALA A 47 21.09 -20.28 -6.40
C ALA A 47 22.35 -19.66 -5.75
N ALA A 48 22.21 -18.53 -5.05
CA ALA A 48 23.32 -17.86 -4.41
C ALA A 48 23.89 -18.72 -3.27
N LEU A 49 25.22 -18.79 -3.20
CA LEU A 49 25.93 -19.42 -2.09
C LEU A 49 26.39 -18.34 -1.10
N PRO A 50 26.55 -18.68 0.19
CA PRO A 50 26.96 -17.73 1.22
C PRO A 50 28.45 -17.37 1.15
N ASP A 51 29.24 -18.08 0.33
CA ASP A 51 30.68 -17.89 0.21
C ASP A 51 31.03 -16.52 -0.39
N GLU A 52 31.92 -15.79 0.29
CA GLU A 52 32.45 -14.54 -0.21
C GLU A 52 33.52 -14.77 -1.29
N VAL A 53 33.61 -13.82 -2.23
CA VAL A 53 34.70 -13.82 -3.21
C VAL A 53 35.98 -13.27 -2.58
N PRO A 54 37.18 -13.71 -3.01
CA PRO A 54 38.46 -13.19 -2.50
C PRO A 54 38.55 -11.67 -2.61
N GLU A 55 39.24 -11.02 -1.66
CA GLU A 55 39.38 -9.55 -1.62
C GLU A 55 39.91 -8.94 -2.93
N SER A 56 40.85 -9.62 -3.59
CA SER A 56 41.39 -9.20 -4.89
C SER A 56 40.31 -9.13 -5.99
N PHE A 57 39.29 -9.99 -5.91
CA PHE A 57 38.15 -9.99 -6.81
C PHE A 57 37.16 -8.88 -6.44
N GLN A 58 36.97 -8.59 -5.16
CA GLN A 58 36.14 -7.48 -4.69
C GLN A 58 36.66 -6.13 -5.23
N GLY A 59 37.98 -5.90 -5.17
CA GLY A 59 38.60 -4.69 -5.74
C GLY A 59 38.31 -4.52 -7.24
N ARG A 60 38.41 -5.60 -8.03
CA ARG A 60 38.06 -5.58 -9.46
C ARG A 60 36.59 -5.25 -9.71
N LEU A 61 35.68 -5.73 -8.86
CA LEU A 61 34.26 -5.40 -8.98
C LEU A 61 33.99 -3.93 -8.66
N MET A 62 34.71 -3.34 -7.70
CA MET A 62 34.64 -1.91 -7.40
C MET A 62 35.12 -1.06 -8.58
N ASP A 63 36.21 -1.45 -9.25
CA ASP A 63 36.70 -0.74 -10.44
C ASP A 63 35.72 -0.78 -11.61
N LEU A 64 34.92 -1.85 -11.73
CA LEU A 64 33.90 -2.02 -12.76
C LEU A 64 32.59 -1.28 -12.46
N TRP A 65 32.37 -0.82 -11.22
CA TRP A 65 31.13 -0.17 -10.79
C TRP A 65 30.72 1.04 -11.65
N PRO A 66 31.61 2.01 -11.95
CA PRO A 66 31.24 3.17 -12.76
C PRO A 66 30.71 2.80 -14.15
N GLY A 67 31.11 1.65 -14.71
CA GLY A 67 30.73 1.23 -16.05
C GLY A 67 29.29 0.72 -16.18
N HIS A 68 28.63 0.35 -15.09
CA HIS A 68 27.31 -0.29 -15.15
C HIS A 68 26.26 0.22 -14.13
N LYS A 69 26.65 1.13 -13.22
CA LYS A 69 25.76 1.65 -12.17
C LYS A 69 24.46 2.26 -12.71
N ASP A 70 24.55 2.98 -13.84
CA ASP A 70 23.40 3.71 -14.40
C ASP A 70 22.44 2.74 -15.10
N GLN A 71 22.95 1.72 -15.79
CA GLN A 71 22.13 0.67 -16.39
C GLN A 71 21.45 -0.20 -15.31
N LEU A 72 22.14 -0.43 -14.19
CA LEU A 72 21.58 -1.13 -13.04
C LEU A 72 20.47 -0.31 -12.37
N LEU A 73 20.69 0.99 -12.15
CA LEU A 73 19.66 1.89 -11.62
C LEU A 73 18.44 1.95 -12.54
N ARG A 74 18.66 2.10 -13.85
CA ARG A 74 17.58 2.07 -14.85
C ARG A 74 16.78 0.75 -14.82
N SER A 75 17.46 -0.36 -14.58
CA SER A 75 16.78 -1.66 -14.43
C SER A 75 15.87 -1.70 -13.20
N LEU A 76 16.26 -1.01 -12.13
CA LEU A 76 15.48 -0.87 -10.90
C LEU A 76 14.30 0.11 -11.09
N GLU A 77 14.48 1.20 -11.83
CA GLU A 77 13.41 2.13 -12.22
C GLU A 77 12.34 1.43 -13.06
N VAL A 78 12.73 0.67 -14.09
CA VAL A 78 11.75 -0.10 -14.89
C VAL A 78 11.04 -1.15 -14.02
N ARG A 79 11.74 -1.74 -13.05
CA ARG A 79 11.12 -2.67 -12.10
C ARG A 79 10.10 -1.97 -11.19
N MET A 80 10.38 -0.73 -10.76
CA MET A 80 9.42 0.11 -10.03
C MET A 80 8.17 0.35 -10.87
N ASP A 81 8.31 0.72 -12.15
CA ASP A 81 7.16 0.98 -13.03
C ASP A 81 6.32 -0.28 -13.24
N GLU A 82 6.96 -1.42 -13.51
CA GLU A 82 6.29 -2.73 -13.64
C GLU A 82 5.50 -3.09 -12.38
N ARG A 83 6.07 -2.87 -11.19
CA ARG A 83 5.39 -3.14 -9.91
C ARG A 83 4.27 -2.19 -9.62
N THR A 84 4.48 -0.90 -9.88
CA THR A 84 3.45 0.14 -9.70
C THR A 84 2.24 -0.16 -10.58
N ASN A 85 2.47 -0.49 -11.85
CA ASN A 85 1.40 -0.88 -12.79
C ASN A 85 0.69 -2.17 -12.35
N GLY A 86 1.43 -3.18 -11.88
CA GLY A 86 0.84 -4.41 -11.35
C GLY A 86 0.00 -4.22 -10.09
N LEU A 87 0.23 -3.15 -9.33
CA LEU A 87 -0.51 -2.82 -8.09
C LEU A 87 -1.74 -1.94 -8.33
N GLN A 88 -1.90 -1.33 -9.50
CA GLN A 88 -3.02 -0.41 -9.78
C GLN A 88 -4.38 -1.05 -9.47
N LYS A 89 -4.62 -2.26 -9.97
CA LYS A 89 -5.88 -2.98 -9.71
C LYS A 89 -6.06 -3.30 -8.22
N ALA A 90 -5.02 -3.78 -7.55
CA ALA A 90 -5.10 -4.12 -6.13
C ALA A 90 -5.38 -2.89 -5.25
N LEU A 91 -4.80 -1.72 -5.61
CA LEU A 91 -5.08 -0.45 -4.93
C LEU A 91 -6.51 0.02 -5.18
N GLN A 92 -7.01 -0.11 -6.40
CA GLN A 92 -8.39 0.21 -6.75
C GLN A 92 -9.38 -0.69 -6.00
N ASP A 93 -9.17 -2.01 -6.03
CA ASP A 93 -9.99 -2.98 -5.32
C ASP A 93 -10.01 -2.70 -3.81
N ARG A 94 -8.86 -2.26 -3.24
CA ARG A 94 -8.78 -1.85 -1.83
C ARG A 94 -9.56 -0.56 -1.56
N CYS A 95 -9.49 0.42 -2.44
CA CYS A 95 -10.29 1.65 -2.34
C CYS A 95 -11.79 1.35 -2.32
N GLU A 96 -12.25 0.52 -3.26
CA GLU A 96 -13.67 0.14 -3.36
C GLU A 96 -14.13 -0.62 -2.13
N LYS A 97 -13.29 -1.52 -1.63
CA LYS A 97 -13.56 -2.23 -0.39
C LYS A 97 -13.66 -1.28 0.81
N GLU A 98 -12.72 -0.35 1.00
CA GLU A 98 -12.76 0.61 2.11
C GLU A 98 -14.04 1.48 2.05
N VAL A 99 -14.45 1.92 0.86
CA VAL A 99 -15.72 2.64 0.68
C VAL A 99 -16.94 1.76 1.02
N ALA A 100 -16.94 0.51 0.56
CA ALA A 100 -18.04 -0.42 0.83
C ALA A 100 -18.15 -0.74 2.34
N ASP A 101 -17.02 -0.96 3.01
CA ASP A 101 -16.96 -1.26 4.44
C ASP A 101 -17.51 -0.07 5.28
N ILE A 102 -17.09 1.16 4.99
CA ILE A 102 -17.62 2.37 5.65
C ILE A 102 -19.12 2.52 5.39
N THR A 103 -19.54 2.34 4.14
CA THR A 103 -20.96 2.44 3.77
C THR A 103 -21.80 1.42 4.54
N ALA A 104 -21.31 0.18 4.66
CA ALA A 104 -21.98 -0.89 5.38
C ALA A 104 -22.13 -0.57 6.88
N VAL A 105 -21.04 -0.18 7.54
CA VAL A 105 -21.03 0.18 8.98
C VAL A 105 -21.98 1.35 9.26
N MET A 106 -21.94 2.40 8.44
CA MET A 106 -22.78 3.57 8.63
C MET A 106 -24.25 3.28 8.33
N THR A 107 -24.53 2.44 7.34
CA THR A 107 -25.90 1.99 7.03
C THR A 107 -26.47 1.12 8.14
N GLU A 108 -25.66 0.23 8.71
CA GLU A 108 -26.06 -0.58 9.88
C GLU A 108 -26.37 0.31 11.08
N LEU A 109 -25.51 1.30 11.39
CA LEU A 109 -25.77 2.29 12.44
C LEU A 109 -27.10 3.02 12.21
N ARG A 110 -27.36 3.47 10.97
CA ARG A 110 -28.62 4.12 10.62
C ARG A 110 -29.82 3.21 10.87
N GLN A 111 -29.73 1.94 10.48
CA GLN A 111 -30.80 0.96 10.69
C GLN A 111 -31.06 0.69 12.17
N GLN A 112 -30.00 0.61 12.99
CA GLN A 112 -30.12 0.45 14.44
C GLN A 112 -30.85 1.65 15.07
N ILE A 113 -30.48 2.88 14.71
CA ILE A 113 -31.14 4.09 15.23
C ILE A 113 -32.61 4.16 14.78
N LEU A 114 -32.90 3.85 13.52
CA LEU A 114 -34.29 3.82 13.02
C LEU A 114 -35.15 2.82 13.78
N LYS A 115 -34.59 1.64 14.08
CA LYS A 115 -35.28 0.63 14.87
C LYS A 115 -35.56 1.12 16.30
N GLU A 116 -34.59 1.76 16.94
CA GLU A 116 -34.74 2.35 18.27
C GLU A 116 -35.82 3.45 18.28
N LEU A 117 -35.92 4.26 17.22
CA LEU A 117 -36.98 5.27 17.05
C LEU A 117 -38.39 4.68 16.81
N GLU A 118 -38.47 3.46 16.30
CA GLU A 118 -39.74 2.75 16.05
C GLU A 118 -40.26 1.98 17.28
N GLU A 119 -39.43 1.75 18.30
CA GLU A 119 -39.82 1.00 19.50
C GLU A 119 -40.89 1.78 20.31
N PRO A 120 -42.12 1.23 20.47
CA PRO A 120 -43.20 1.94 21.14
C PRO A 120 -43.02 1.92 22.67
N GLU A 121 -42.51 3.00 23.25
CA GLU A 121 -42.29 3.16 24.71
C GLU A 121 -43.48 3.80 25.46
N VAL A 122 -44.71 3.59 24.97
CA VAL A 122 -45.92 4.27 25.47
C VAL A 122 -46.24 3.91 26.94
N GLU A 123 -45.71 2.81 27.47
CA GLU A 123 -45.98 2.39 28.86
C GLU A 123 -45.13 3.11 29.92
N GLN A 124 -43.93 3.61 29.60
CA GLN A 124 -43.02 4.21 30.59
C GLN A 124 -43.26 5.72 30.81
N LEU A 125 -43.81 6.41 29.80
CA LEU A 125 -44.05 7.86 29.81
C LEU A 125 -45.09 8.31 30.85
N THR A 126 -45.93 7.40 31.35
CA THR A 126 -46.88 7.68 32.44
C THR A 126 -46.21 7.78 33.81
N LEU A 127 -45.00 7.23 33.96
CA LEU A 127 -44.21 7.23 35.20
C LEU A 127 -43.17 8.37 35.25
N PHE A 128 -42.96 9.10 34.15
CA PHE A 128 -41.92 10.13 34.03
C PHE A 128 -42.38 11.49 34.55
N SER A 129 -41.46 12.18 35.25
CA SER A 129 -41.55 13.60 35.58
C SER A 129 -41.47 14.49 34.33
N THR A 130 -41.87 15.76 34.44
CA THR A 130 -41.79 16.74 33.34
C THR A 130 -40.37 16.89 32.78
N THR A 131 -39.37 16.87 33.66
CA THR A 131 -37.95 16.95 33.30
C THR A 131 -37.45 15.72 32.52
N GLU A 132 -37.91 14.51 32.88
CA GLU A 132 -37.55 13.28 32.17
C GLU A 132 -38.18 13.23 30.77
N LYS A 133 -39.39 13.78 30.62
CA LYS A 133 -40.05 13.93 29.30
C LYS A 133 -39.29 14.88 28.38
N GLU A 134 -38.86 16.04 28.88
CA GLU A 134 -38.04 16.97 28.08
C GLU A 134 -36.69 16.36 27.68
N GLN A 135 -36.04 15.61 28.57
CA GLN A 135 -34.79 14.92 28.27
C GLN A 135 -35.00 13.84 27.19
N PHE A 136 -36.10 13.10 27.29
CA PHE A 136 -36.48 12.09 26.30
C PHE A 136 -36.74 12.70 24.92
N GLU A 137 -37.52 13.78 24.84
CA GLU A 137 -37.78 14.49 23.58
C GLU A 137 -36.48 14.99 22.93
N ARG A 138 -35.52 15.48 23.74
CA ARG A 138 -34.20 15.88 23.24
C ARG A 138 -33.40 14.70 22.69
N ASN A 139 -33.46 13.54 23.37
CA ASN A 139 -32.79 12.33 22.91
C ASN A 139 -33.35 11.86 21.56
N ILE A 140 -34.68 11.77 21.42
CA ILE A 140 -35.32 11.45 20.13
C ILE A 140 -34.92 12.44 19.04
N SER A 141 -34.97 13.74 19.34
CA SER A 141 -34.58 14.78 18.38
C SER A 141 -33.13 14.61 17.93
N SER A 142 -32.23 14.24 18.85
CA SER A 142 -30.82 13.96 18.55
C SER A 142 -30.65 12.71 17.67
N LEU A 143 -31.41 11.64 17.93
CA LEU A 143 -31.37 10.41 17.12
C LEU A 143 -31.89 10.64 15.70
N GLN A 144 -32.99 11.40 15.55
CA GLN A 144 -33.52 11.79 14.23
C GLN A 144 -32.48 12.60 13.43
N LEU A 145 -31.89 13.61 14.07
CA LEU A 145 -30.85 14.42 13.44
C LEU A 145 -29.63 13.58 13.05
N ARG A 146 -29.25 12.58 13.87
CA ARG A 146 -28.17 11.65 13.54
C ARG A 146 -28.49 10.81 12.29
N VAL A 147 -29.71 10.27 12.19
CA VAL A 147 -30.16 9.50 11.02
C VAL A 147 -30.08 10.32 9.74
N ASP A 148 -30.48 11.59 9.81
CA ASP A 148 -30.48 12.50 8.66
C ASP A 148 -29.06 12.87 8.20
N GLN A 149 -28.08 12.89 9.11
CA GLN A 149 -26.68 13.20 8.83
C GLN A 149 -25.91 12.04 8.18
N ILE A 150 -26.20 10.79 8.57
CA ILE A 150 -25.44 9.61 8.14
C ILE A 150 -25.27 9.51 6.60
N PRO A 151 -26.29 9.71 5.75
CA PRO A 151 -26.12 9.66 4.30
C PRO A 151 -25.08 10.66 3.77
N GLN A 152 -25.05 11.88 4.31
CA GLN A 152 -24.09 12.90 3.93
C GLN A 152 -22.68 12.52 4.40
N GLU A 153 -22.56 11.96 5.60
CA GLU A 153 -21.27 11.47 6.12
C GLU A 153 -20.71 10.33 5.26
N ILE A 154 -21.55 9.38 4.85
CA ILE A 154 -21.13 8.31 3.92
C ILE A 154 -20.54 8.90 2.64
N GLU A 155 -21.19 9.92 2.06
CA GLU A 155 -20.70 10.59 0.86
C GLU A 155 -19.34 11.27 1.11
N GLN A 156 -19.22 12.04 2.20
CA GLN A 156 -18.00 12.74 2.58
C GLN A 156 -16.83 11.78 2.82
N GLU A 157 -17.04 10.74 3.63
CA GLU A 157 -16.03 9.72 3.93
C GLU A 157 -15.62 8.97 2.65
N SER A 158 -16.59 8.65 1.79
CA SER A 158 -16.29 8.01 0.50
C SER A 158 -15.43 8.90 -0.41
N ILE A 159 -15.61 10.22 -0.38
CA ILE A 159 -14.77 11.18 -1.10
C ILE A 159 -13.36 11.19 -0.51
N ILE A 160 -13.23 11.22 0.81
CA ILE A 160 -11.93 11.22 1.51
C ILE A 160 -11.13 9.96 1.17
N VAL A 161 -11.77 8.79 1.27
CA VAL A 161 -11.14 7.51 0.91
C VAL A 161 -10.70 7.53 -0.55
N ARG A 162 -11.58 7.91 -1.49
CA ARG A 162 -11.18 7.98 -2.91
C ARG A 162 -10.06 8.98 -3.16
N ALA A 163 -10.04 10.12 -2.46
CA ALA A 163 -8.98 11.10 -2.56
C ALA A 163 -7.62 10.53 -2.10
N ARG A 164 -7.61 9.69 -1.06
CA ARG A 164 -6.41 8.99 -0.59
C ARG A 164 -5.83 8.04 -1.64
N PHE A 165 -6.66 7.33 -2.40
CA PHE A 165 -6.19 6.41 -3.45
C PHE A 165 -5.93 7.09 -4.82
N ARG A 166 -6.27 8.37 -4.96
CA ARG A 166 -6.10 9.11 -6.22
C ARG A 166 -4.63 9.32 -6.56
N ASP A 167 -4.31 9.16 -7.85
CA ASP A 167 -2.99 9.45 -8.46
C ASP A 167 -1.80 8.90 -7.64
N PRO A 168 -1.72 7.56 -7.42
CA PRO A 168 -0.66 6.99 -6.61
C PRO A 168 0.72 7.28 -7.22
N THR A 169 1.62 7.83 -6.42
CA THR A 169 2.98 8.22 -6.86
C THR A 169 4.04 7.26 -6.31
N PRO A 170 4.84 6.61 -7.17
CA PRO A 170 5.91 5.73 -6.72
C PRO A 170 7.17 6.52 -6.33
N ARG A 171 7.85 6.05 -5.29
CA ARG A 171 9.15 6.53 -4.82
C ARG A 171 10.11 5.36 -4.66
N LEU A 172 11.26 5.47 -5.30
CA LEU A 172 12.31 4.45 -5.27
C LEU A 172 13.48 4.92 -4.41
N PHE A 173 13.92 4.06 -3.48
CA PHE A 173 15.11 4.27 -2.67
C PHE A 173 16.06 3.08 -2.88
N PRO A 174 17.17 3.25 -3.61
CA PRO A 174 18.19 2.20 -3.75
C PRO A 174 18.77 1.83 -2.37
N LEU A 175 18.89 0.53 -2.09
CA LEU A 175 19.33 0.02 -0.79
C LEU A 175 20.71 -0.64 -0.85
N ALA A 176 20.88 -1.60 -1.76
CA ALA A 176 22.05 -2.46 -1.82
C ALA A 176 22.29 -3.01 -3.21
N VAL A 177 23.52 -3.44 -3.47
CA VAL A 177 23.94 -4.14 -4.69
C VAL A 177 24.67 -5.42 -4.30
N THR A 178 24.27 -6.54 -4.91
CA THR A 178 24.88 -7.85 -4.71
C THR A 178 25.44 -8.37 -6.03
N TYR A 179 26.70 -8.82 -6.00
CA TYR A 179 27.32 -9.52 -7.12
C TYR A 179 27.22 -11.03 -6.89
N LEU A 180 26.63 -11.72 -7.85
CA LEU A 180 26.59 -13.17 -7.90
C LEU A 180 27.63 -13.61 -8.92
N ILE A 181 28.65 -14.33 -8.46
CA ILE A 181 29.78 -14.77 -9.28
C ILE A 181 29.73 -16.29 -9.42
N PRO A 182 29.68 -16.84 -10.65
CA PRO A 182 29.82 -18.27 -10.85
C PRO A 182 31.15 -18.80 -10.29
N GLN A 183 31.12 -19.91 -9.54
CA GLN A 183 32.32 -20.51 -8.94
C GLN A 183 33.45 -20.78 -9.95
N LYS A 184 33.10 -21.08 -11.21
CA LYS A 184 34.07 -21.31 -12.30
C LYS A 184 34.96 -20.10 -12.61
N LEU A 185 34.58 -18.89 -12.16
CA LEU A 185 35.35 -17.67 -12.35
C LEU A 185 36.24 -17.30 -11.14
N LEU A 186 36.13 -18.06 -10.04
CA LEU A 186 36.93 -17.88 -8.83
C LEU A 186 38.21 -18.74 -8.82
N HIS A 187 38.38 -19.61 -9.82
CA HIS A 187 39.52 -20.50 -10.00
C HIS A 187 40.50 -19.99 -11.05
#